data_AF-A0A971TEJ2-F1
#
_entry.id   AF-A0A971TEJ2-F1
#
_cell.length_a   1.000
_cell.length_b   1.000
_cell.length_c   1.000
_cell.angle_alpha   90.00
_cell.angle_beta   90.00
_cell.angle_gamma   90.00
#
_symmetry.space_group_name_H-M   'P 1'
#
loop_
_entity.id
_entity.type
_entity.pdbx_description
1 polymer ?
#
loop_
_entity_poly.entity_id
_entity_poly.type
_entity_poly.pdbx_seq_one_letter_code
_entity_poly.pdbx_strand_id
1 'polypeptide(L)'
;MYNEQELINKIIDMFEPDFKPFYDISVKENKGAANSIVIDCRGTYFHDAIKGALFARIQINGATPYISFNDKYESLFKVAEIPFYKAKSDIGFLRIDLNIFYSYINEPEILSPILRIIFMDLFSFTPFGCCDRFEKCSDERKCIHSDLIYATACQYRKNLVAGRIFYGRNRNIAY
;
A
#
# COMPACT_ATOMS: atom_id res chain seq x y z
N MET A 1 16.88 -15.40 -12.58
CA MET A 1 17.25 -15.24 -11.16
C MET A 1 16.56 -13.98 -10.68
N TYR A 2 15.79 -14.05 -9.59
CA TYR A 2 15.05 -12.88 -9.10
C TYR A 2 16.00 -11.85 -8.48
N ASN A 3 15.79 -10.59 -8.78
CA ASN A 3 16.48 -9.47 -8.13
C ASN A 3 15.52 -8.81 -7.13
N GLU A 4 15.85 -8.90 -5.84
CA GLU A 4 15.02 -8.37 -4.76
C GLU A 4 14.89 -6.85 -4.82
N GLN A 5 15.96 -6.13 -5.16
CA GLN A 5 15.91 -4.68 -5.30
C GLN A 5 15.08 -4.25 -6.50
N GLU A 6 15.14 -4.99 -7.61
CA GLU A 6 14.31 -4.73 -8.79
C GLU A 6 12.82 -4.94 -8.48
N LEU A 7 12.49 -6.02 -7.75
CA LEU A 7 11.12 -6.29 -7.32
C LEU A 7 10.59 -5.15 -6.45
N ILE A 8 11.40 -4.68 -5.50
CA ILE A 8 11.04 -3.60 -4.60
C ILE A 8 10.80 -2.31 -5.37
N ASN A 9 11.66 -1.97 -6.32
CA ASN A 9 11.45 -0.79 -7.16
C ASN A 9 10.13 -0.87 -7.93
N LYS A 10 9.79 -2.05 -8.48
CA LYS A 10 8.51 -2.28 -9.16
C LYS A 10 7.30 -2.16 -8.22
N ILE A 11 7.42 -2.66 -6.99
CA ILE A 11 6.39 -2.49 -5.95
C ILE A 11 6.23 -1.00 -5.60
N ILE A 12 7.34 -0.26 -5.48
CA ILE A 12 7.34 1.18 -5.18
C ILE A 12 6.61 1.95 -6.28
N ASP A 13 6.87 1.62 -7.54
CA ASP A 13 6.24 2.28 -8.69
C ASP A 13 4.72 2.01 -8.75
N MET A 14 4.21 0.99 -8.06
CA MET A 14 2.77 0.71 -7.93
C MET A 14 2.08 1.51 -6.83
N PHE A 15 2.84 2.12 -5.90
CA PHE A 15 2.29 3.11 -4.97
C PHE A 15 2.05 4.44 -5.69
N GLU A 16 1.20 5.34 -5.18
CA GLU A 16 1.10 6.68 -5.79
C GLU A 16 2.48 7.36 -5.68
N PRO A 17 3.07 7.86 -6.78
CA PRO A 17 4.38 8.54 -6.75
C PRO A 17 4.42 9.68 -5.73
N ASP A 18 3.27 10.31 -5.50
CA ASP A 18 3.07 11.41 -4.56
C ASP A 18 3.37 11.01 -3.10
N PHE A 19 3.29 9.73 -2.72
CA PHE A 19 3.64 9.28 -1.36
C PHE A 19 5.14 9.13 -1.14
N LYS A 20 5.94 8.99 -2.20
CA LYS A 20 7.38 8.70 -2.12
C LYS A 20 8.18 9.62 -1.19
N PRO A 21 7.86 10.93 -1.07
CA PRO A 21 8.57 11.81 -0.13
C PRO A 21 8.30 11.53 1.36
N PHE A 22 7.26 10.75 1.68
CA PHE A 22 6.74 10.62 3.05
C PHE A 22 7.12 9.30 3.74
N TYR A 23 7.68 8.34 3.01
CA TYR A 23 8.09 7.06 3.57
C TYR A 23 9.45 6.62 3.03
N ASP A 24 10.14 5.82 3.82
CA ASP A 24 11.31 5.06 3.42
C ASP A 24 10.91 3.57 3.38
N ILE A 25 11.36 2.85 2.37
CA ILE A 25 11.14 1.41 2.24
C ILE A 25 12.50 0.71 2.23
N SER A 26 12.61 -0.36 3.01
CA SER A 26 13.87 -1.09 3.12
C SER A 26 13.64 -2.59 3.27
N VAL A 27 14.70 -3.34 2.99
CA VAL A 27 14.76 -4.78 3.27
C VAL A 27 15.48 -4.99 4.58
N LYS A 28 14.82 -5.71 5.49
CA LYS A 28 15.45 -6.27 6.67
C LYS A 28 15.73 -7.75 6.44
N GLU A 29 17.01 -8.09 6.34
CA GLU A 29 17.44 -9.49 6.23
C GLU A 29 17.15 -10.27 7.50
N ASN A 30 16.60 -11.48 7.35
CA ASN A 30 16.35 -12.38 8.47
C ASN A 30 17.15 -13.68 8.27
N LYS A 31 18.12 -13.93 9.15
CA LYS A 31 18.97 -15.13 9.05
C LYS A 31 18.13 -16.41 9.10
N GLY A 32 18.21 -17.21 8.03
CA GLY A 32 17.50 -18.48 7.92
C GLY A 32 15.99 -18.36 7.70
N ALA A 33 15.48 -17.17 7.38
CA ALA A 33 14.08 -16.90 7.11
C ALA A 33 13.90 -16.00 5.89
N ALA A 34 12.65 -15.74 5.51
CA ALA A 34 12.34 -14.76 4.47
C ALA A 34 12.72 -13.35 4.95
N ASN A 35 13.27 -12.54 4.05
CA ASN A 35 13.54 -11.13 4.30
C ASN A 35 12.24 -10.35 4.48
N SER A 36 12.25 -9.30 5.28
CA SER A 36 11.09 -8.44 5.49
C SER A 36 11.21 -7.17 4.66
N ILE A 37 10.19 -6.85 3.87
CA ILE A 37 10.00 -5.53 3.26
C ILE A 37 9.30 -4.67 4.31
N VAL A 38 9.98 -3.65 4.81
CA VAL A 38 9.49 -2.77 5.87
C VAL A 38 9.36 -1.34 5.38
N ILE A 39 8.39 -0.64 5.94
CA ILE A 39 8.10 0.77 5.66
C ILE A 39 8.29 1.57 6.94
N ASP A 40 9.06 2.66 6.82
CA ASP A 40 9.28 3.66 7.83
C ASP A 40 8.65 4.98 7.37
N CYS A 41 8.04 5.71 8.29
CA CYS A 41 7.50 7.04 8.04
C CYS A 41 7.98 7.99 9.12
N ARG A 42 8.55 9.12 8.71
CA ARG A 42 9.01 10.15 9.64
C ARG A 42 7.81 10.80 10.31
N GLY A 43 7.90 11.02 11.62
CA GLY A 43 6.86 11.76 12.34
C GLY A 43 6.76 13.18 11.84
N THR A 44 5.55 13.72 11.83
CA THR A 44 5.26 15.10 11.48
C THR A 44 4.50 15.77 12.63
N TYR A 45 4.05 17.01 12.44
CA TYR A 45 3.12 17.64 13.38
C TYR A 45 1.78 16.87 13.50
N PHE A 46 1.42 16.08 12.49
CA PHE A 46 0.11 15.43 12.42
C PHE A 46 0.09 14.00 12.95
N HIS A 47 1.24 13.33 13.00
CA HIS A 47 1.34 11.96 13.47
C HIS A 47 2.73 11.60 13.98
N ASP A 48 2.77 10.61 14.88
CA ASP A 48 4.02 10.02 15.35
C ASP A 48 4.73 9.24 14.24
N ALA A 49 6.05 9.08 14.40
CA ALA A 49 6.85 8.28 13.47
C ALA A 49 6.40 6.81 13.49
N ILE A 50 6.32 6.19 12.31
CA ILE A 50 6.10 4.75 12.16
C ILE A 50 7.43 4.12 11.79
N LYS A 51 7.83 3.09 12.53
CA LYS A 51 9.10 2.40 12.30
C LYS A 51 8.89 0.90 12.14
N GLY A 52 9.45 0.34 11.08
CA GLY A 52 9.49 -1.09 10.80
C GLY A 52 8.13 -1.72 10.52
N ALA A 53 7.19 -0.97 9.92
CA ALA A 53 5.89 -1.52 9.55
C ALA A 53 6.08 -2.60 8.48
N LEU A 54 5.66 -3.83 8.76
CA LEU A 54 5.83 -4.96 7.84
C LEU A 54 4.84 -4.84 6.68
N PHE A 55 5.35 -4.58 5.48
CA PHE A 55 4.55 -4.56 4.25
C PHE A 55 4.38 -5.96 3.68
N ALA A 56 5.50 -6.66 3.49
CA ALA A 56 5.54 -8.01 2.94
C ALA A 56 6.80 -8.75 3.42
N ARG A 57 6.88 -10.05 3.18
CA ARG A 57 8.13 -10.81 3.25
C ARG A 57 8.48 -11.37 1.90
N ILE A 58 9.76 -11.56 1.63
CA ILE A 58 10.26 -12.10 0.38
C ILE A 58 11.27 -13.21 0.66
N GLN A 59 11.14 -14.32 -0.05
CA GLN A 59 12.13 -15.38 -0.09
C GLN A 59 12.52 -15.62 -1.54
N ILE A 60 13.72 -15.18 -1.92
CA ILE A 60 14.28 -15.43 -3.26
C ILE A 60 15.17 -16.69 -3.29
N ASN A 61 15.69 -17.09 -2.13
CA ASN A 61 16.67 -18.15 -1.98
C ASN A 61 15.99 -19.38 -1.38
N GLY A 62 15.43 -20.24 -2.24
CA GLY A 62 14.76 -21.46 -1.83
C GLY A 62 14.24 -22.26 -3.01
N ALA A 63 13.80 -23.49 -2.76
CA ALA A 63 13.22 -24.36 -3.80
C ALA A 63 11.97 -23.74 -4.44
N THR A 64 11.19 -22.99 -3.67
CA THR A 64 10.01 -22.25 -4.13
C THR A 64 10.11 -20.79 -3.66
N PRO A 65 10.63 -19.88 -4.50
CA PRO A 65 10.68 -18.46 -4.18
C PRO A 65 9.28 -17.86 -4.09
N TYR A 66 9.04 -17.02 -3.08
CA TYR A 66 7.72 -16.42 -2.85
C TYR A 66 7.81 -15.00 -2.30
N ILE A 67 6.72 -14.27 -2.45
CA ILE A 67 6.39 -13.09 -1.64
C ILE A 67 5.20 -13.44 -0.74
N SER A 68 5.18 -12.91 0.49
CA SER A 68 4.09 -13.15 1.43
C SER A 68 3.55 -11.89 2.06
N PHE A 69 2.25 -11.90 2.31
CA PHE A 69 1.50 -10.81 2.94
C PHE A 69 0.75 -11.33 4.16
N ASN A 70 0.38 -10.44 5.09
CA ASN A 70 -0.47 -10.82 6.22
C ASN A 70 -1.80 -11.39 5.71
N ASP A 71 -2.25 -12.50 6.29
CA ASP A 71 -3.41 -13.21 5.77
C ASP A 71 -4.76 -12.50 5.99
N LYS A 72 -4.80 -11.41 6.77
CA LYS A 72 -5.95 -10.51 6.82
C LYS A 72 -6.35 -9.94 5.45
N TYR A 73 -5.42 -9.91 4.49
CA TYR A 73 -5.64 -9.43 3.12
C TYR A 73 -6.11 -10.52 2.16
N GLU A 74 -6.38 -11.75 2.63
CA GLU A 74 -6.77 -12.90 1.80
C GLU A 74 -7.93 -12.62 0.84
N SER A 75 -8.94 -11.88 1.29
CA SER A 75 -10.09 -11.53 0.46
C SER A 75 -9.71 -10.70 -0.77
N LEU A 76 -8.71 -9.82 -0.67
CA LEU A 76 -8.25 -8.99 -1.79
C LEU A 76 -7.68 -9.85 -2.91
N PHE A 77 -6.81 -10.81 -2.57
CA PHE A 77 -6.20 -11.71 -3.55
C PHE A 77 -7.22 -12.70 -4.13
N LYS A 78 -8.18 -13.18 -3.33
CA LYS A 78 -9.28 -14.03 -3.82
C LYS A 78 -10.16 -13.32 -4.85
N VAL A 79 -10.58 -12.08 -4.55
CA VAL A 79 -11.44 -11.29 -5.44
C VAL A 79 -10.74 -10.98 -6.75
N ALA A 80 -9.42 -10.74 -6.71
CA ALA A 80 -8.60 -10.53 -7.89
C ALA A 80 -8.18 -11.82 -8.61
N GLU A 81 -8.61 -12.99 -8.13
CA GLU A 81 -8.26 -14.30 -8.66
C GLU A 81 -6.74 -14.57 -8.74
N ILE A 82 -5.95 -13.91 -7.89
CA ILE A 82 -4.50 -14.11 -7.81
C ILE A 82 -4.23 -15.38 -7.00
N PRO A 83 -3.55 -16.41 -7.56
CA PRO A 83 -3.26 -17.63 -6.83
C PRO A 83 -2.33 -17.40 -5.63
N PHE A 84 -2.71 -17.94 -4.47
CA PHE A 84 -1.89 -17.94 -3.27
C PHE A 84 -2.04 -19.26 -2.50
N TYR A 85 -1.14 -19.51 -1.56
CA TYR A 85 -1.20 -20.66 -0.66
C TYR A 85 -0.81 -20.27 0.76
N LYS A 86 -1.21 -21.07 1.75
CA LYS A 86 -0.80 -20.91 3.16
C LYS A 86 0.14 -22.04 3.55
N ALA A 87 1.35 -21.69 3.99
CA ALA A 87 2.32 -22.67 4.48
C ALA A 87 2.15 -22.88 5.99
N LYS A 88 2.21 -24.14 6.45
CA LYS A 88 2.13 -24.45 7.89
C LYS A 88 3.25 -23.80 8.72
N SER A 89 4.39 -23.53 8.08
CA SER A 89 5.56 -22.90 8.70
C SER A 89 5.49 -21.37 8.78
N ASP A 90 4.42 -20.74 8.27
CA ASP A 90 4.29 -19.28 8.16
C ASP A 90 2.87 -18.84 8.50
N ILE A 91 2.51 -19.11 9.76
CA ILE A 91 1.17 -18.84 10.29
C ILE A 91 0.89 -17.33 10.26
N GLY A 92 -0.31 -16.94 9.80
CA GLY A 92 -0.72 -15.55 9.65
C GLY A 92 -0.27 -14.89 8.35
N PHE A 93 0.28 -15.68 7.41
CA PHE A 93 0.71 -15.19 6.10
C PHE A 93 0.13 -16.03 4.96
N LEU A 94 -0.18 -15.36 3.86
CA LEU A 94 -0.43 -15.98 2.56
C LEU A 94 0.80 -15.77 1.67
N ARG A 95 1.15 -16.77 0.86
CA ARG A 95 2.31 -16.77 -0.04
C ARG A 95 1.86 -16.81 -1.49
N ILE A 96 2.54 -16.05 -2.33
CA ILE A 96 2.38 -16.04 -3.78
C ILE A 96 3.72 -16.45 -4.36
N ASP A 97 3.72 -17.46 -5.23
CA ASP A 97 4.91 -17.86 -5.97
C ASP A 97 5.46 -16.65 -6.74
N LEU A 98 6.78 -16.43 -6.73
CA LEU A 98 7.33 -15.24 -7.39
C LEU A 98 7.02 -15.23 -8.90
N ASN A 99 7.00 -16.36 -9.61
CA ASN A 99 6.69 -16.34 -11.04
C ASN A 99 5.26 -15.81 -11.28
N ILE A 100 4.32 -16.25 -10.44
CA ILE A 100 2.94 -15.78 -10.46
C ILE A 100 2.90 -14.30 -10.10
N PHE A 101 3.58 -13.89 -9.03
CA PHE A 101 3.59 -12.47 -8.65
C PHE A 101 4.14 -11.59 -9.78
N TYR A 102 5.22 -12.00 -10.45
CA TYR A 102 5.81 -11.29 -11.59
C TYR A 102 4.89 -11.22 -12.82
N SER A 103 4.00 -12.19 -13.05
CA SER A 103 3.03 -12.05 -14.15
C SER A 103 2.06 -10.89 -13.87
N TYR A 104 1.60 -10.75 -12.63
CA TYR A 104 0.71 -9.65 -12.22
C TYR A 104 1.41 -8.30 -12.07
N ILE A 105 2.73 -8.25 -11.92
CA ILE A 105 3.48 -7.00 -11.98
C ILE A 105 3.26 -6.28 -13.33
N ASN A 106 3.11 -7.04 -14.40
CA ASN A 106 2.84 -6.49 -15.73
C ASN A 106 1.35 -6.20 -15.96
N GLU A 107 0.50 -6.42 -14.96
CA GLU A 107 -0.94 -6.16 -14.95
C GLU A 107 -1.28 -5.19 -13.79
N PRO A 108 -0.79 -3.93 -13.83
CA PRO A 108 -0.89 -2.99 -12.72
C PRO A 108 -2.35 -2.66 -12.34
N GLU A 109 -3.29 -2.75 -13.28
CA GLU A 109 -4.72 -2.55 -13.05
C GLU A 109 -5.30 -3.54 -12.01
N ILE A 110 -4.71 -4.73 -11.89
CA ILE A 110 -5.13 -5.78 -10.95
C ILE A 110 -4.32 -5.68 -9.65
N LEU A 111 -3.00 -5.60 -9.76
CA LEU A 111 -2.12 -5.70 -8.59
C LEU A 111 -2.00 -4.39 -7.80
N SER A 112 -1.95 -3.23 -8.47
CA SER A 112 -1.75 -1.93 -7.82
C SER A 112 -2.85 -1.61 -6.80
N PRO A 113 -4.17 -1.80 -7.08
CA PRO A 113 -5.22 -1.56 -6.09
C PRO A 113 -5.02 -2.37 -4.80
N ILE A 114 -4.58 -3.62 -4.90
CA ILE A 114 -4.33 -4.49 -3.74
C ILE A 114 -3.15 -3.96 -2.94
N LEU A 115 -2.01 -3.72 -3.58
CA LEU A 115 -0.81 -3.23 -2.90
C LEU A 115 -1.03 -1.86 -2.26
N ARG A 116 -1.84 -1.00 -2.89
CA ARG A 116 -2.24 0.30 -2.34
C ARG A 116 -3.10 0.17 -1.09
N ILE A 117 -4.04 -0.77 -1.05
CA ILE A 117 -4.83 -1.05 0.16
C ILE A 117 -3.92 -1.53 1.28
N ILE A 118 -3.04 -2.50 0.98
CA ILE A 118 -2.08 -3.03 1.96
C ILE A 118 -1.17 -1.92 2.50
N PHE A 119 -0.65 -1.06 1.61
CA PHE A 119 0.19 0.08 1.98
C PHE A 119 -0.57 1.06 2.88
N MET A 120 -1.79 1.48 2.48
CA MET A 120 -2.59 2.41 3.27
C MET A 120 -2.95 1.85 4.65
N ASP A 121 -3.20 0.55 4.77
CA ASP A 121 -3.54 -0.10 6.04
C ASP A 121 -2.36 -0.19 7.02
N LEU A 122 -1.12 0.09 6.56
CA LEU A 122 0.02 0.28 7.46
C LEU A 122 -0.08 1.58 8.28
N PHE A 123 -0.92 2.52 7.83
CA PHE A 123 -1.10 3.84 8.42
C PHE A 123 -2.46 3.93 9.13
N SER A 124 -2.55 3.37 10.33
CA SER A 124 -3.80 3.32 11.11
C SER A 124 -4.04 4.60 11.93
N PHE A 125 -4.16 5.75 11.27
CA PHE A 125 -4.52 6.99 11.96
C PHE A 125 -6.04 7.04 12.24
N THR A 126 -6.43 7.68 13.34
CA THR A 126 -7.84 7.92 13.65
C THR A 126 -8.51 8.69 12.51
N PRO A 127 -9.62 8.19 11.94
CA PRO A 127 -10.34 8.89 10.88
C PRO A 127 -10.77 10.28 11.32
N PHE A 128 -10.55 11.27 10.45
CA PHE A 128 -10.90 12.67 10.74
C PHE A 128 -11.66 13.33 9.57
N GLY A 129 -12.30 14.46 9.87
CA GLY A 129 -13.00 15.28 8.88
C GLY A 129 -12.07 15.90 7.84
N CYS A 130 -12.57 16.86 7.05
CA CYS A 130 -11.68 17.61 6.17
C CYS A 130 -10.90 18.66 6.96
N CYS A 131 -9.64 18.92 6.57
CA CYS A 131 -8.75 19.93 7.13
C CYS A 131 -9.07 21.37 6.63
N ASP A 132 -10.35 21.68 6.46
CA ASP A 132 -10.88 22.97 5.95
C ASP A 132 -10.44 23.35 4.52
N ARG A 133 -9.67 22.50 3.83
CA ARG A 133 -9.26 22.70 2.43
C ARG A 133 -10.19 22.04 1.42
N PHE A 134 -11.42 21.69 1.81
CA PHE A 134 -12.32 20.87 0.99
C PHE A 134 -12.65 21.51 -0.36
N GLU A 135 -12.84 22.83 -0.45
CA GLU A 135 -13.10 23.50 -1.73
C GLU A 135 -11.92 23.34 -2.68
N LYS A 136 -10.70 23.67 -2.22
CA LYS A 136 -9.50 23.57 -3.05
C LYS A 136 -9.17 22.11 -3.43
N CYS A 137 -9.35 21.17 -2.50
CA CYS A 137 -9.26 19.74 -2.82
C CYS A 137 -10.24 19.32 -3.91
N SER A 138 -11.45 19.89 -3.92
CA SER A 138 -12.47 19.59 -4.93
C SER A 138 -12.10 20.19 -6.28
N ASP A 139 -11.65 21.43 -6.28
CA ASP A 139 -11.22 22.15 -7.48
C ASP A 139 -10.01 21.48 -8.15
N GLU A 140 -9.12 20.88 -7.36
CA GLU A 140 -7.98 20.08 -7.85
C GLU A 140 -8.31 18.59 -8.05
N ARG A 141 -9.52 18.15 -7.67
CA ARG A 141 -9.98 16.74 -7.72
C ARG A 141 -9.07 15.75 -6.97
N LYS A 142 -8.29 16.25 -6.01
CA LYS A 142 -7.34 15.46 -5.21
C LYS A 142 -7.13 16.09 -3.85
N CYS A 143 -6.64 15.30 -2.89
CA CYS A 143 -6.26 15.84 -1.60
C CYS A 143 -4.98 16.70 -1.74
N ILE A 144 -4.98 17.89 -1.15
CA ILE A 144 -3.84 18.82 -1.17
C ILE A 144 -3.19 18.97 0.21
N HIS A 145 -3.43 18.03 1.11
CA HIS A 145 -2.80 18.06 2.42
C HIS A 145 -1.28 17.96 2.25
N SER A 146 -0.54 18.73 3.03
CA SER A 146 0.93 18.75 2.95
C SER A 146 1.57 17.45 3.43
N ASP A 147 0.81 16.63 4.17
CA ASP A 147 1.19 15.31 4.64
C ASP A 147 0.19 14.28 4.08
N LEU A 148 0.55 13.63 2.98
CA LEU A 148 -0.35 12.71 2.30
C LEU A 148 -0.57 11.42 3.08
N ILE A 149 0.43 10.98 3.87
CA ILE A 149 0.33 9.80 4.73
C ILE A 149 -0.73 10.04 5.80
N TYR A 150 -0.68 11.16 6.51
CA TYR A 150 -1.74 11.54 7.44
C TYR A 150 -3.10 11.65 6.74
N ALA A 151 -3.12 12.22 5.54
CA ALA A 151 -4.34 12.41 4.77
C ALA A 151 -5.03 11.10 4.33
N THR A 152 -4.37 9.94 4.44
CA THR A 152 -5.02 8.63 4.23
C THR A 152 -6.23 8.42 5.16
N ALA A 153 -6.22 9.02 6.36
CA ALA A 153 -7.34 8.99 7.32
C ALA A 153 -8.37 10.12 7.11
N CYS A 154 -8.13 11.04 6.17
CA CYS A 154 -9.09 12.09 5.83
C CYS A 154 -10.33 11.48 5.14
N GLN A 155 -11.50 11.62 5.76
CA GLN A 155 -12.74 11.08 5.21
C GLN A 155 -13.11 11.72 3.87
N TYR A 156 -12.79 13.00 3.66
CA TYR A 156 -13.07 13.64 2.37
C TYR A 156 -12.15 13.13 1.26
N ARG A 157 -10.88 12.82 1.55
CA ARG A 157 -9.96 12.20 0.56
C ARG A 157 -10.54 10.90 0.00
N LYS A 158 -11.16 10.06 0.84
CA LYS A 158 -11.80 8.81 0.39
C LYS A 158 -12.89 9.06 -0.64
N ASN A 159 -13.63 10.16 -0.51
CA ASN A 159 -14.63 10.56 -1.50
C ASN A 159 -14.00 11.05 -2.79
N LEU A 160 -12.95 11.88 -2.72
CA LEU A 160 -12.22 12.33 -3.91
C LEU A 160 -11.65 11.17 -4.72
N VAL A 161 -11.02 10.18 -4.06
CA VAL A 161 -10.50 8.97 -4.71
C VAL A 161 -11.62 8.14 -5.35
N ALA A 162 -12.79 8.10 -4.73
CA ALA A 162 -13.99 7.46 -5.30
C ALA A 162 -14.69 8.31 -6.38
N GLY A 163 -14.11 9.44 -6.78
CA GLY A 163 -14.69 10.35 -7.78
C GLY A 163 -15.91 11.12 -7.28
N ARG A 164 -16.20 11.13 -5.98
CA ARG A 164 -17.32 11.86 -5.37
C ARG A 164 -16.86 13.23 -4.88
N ILE A 165 -17.28 14.28 -5.56
CA ILE A 165 -16.88 15.67 -5.30
C ILE A 165 -18.10 16.47 -4.83
N PHE A 166 -18.07 16.92 -3.57
CA PHE A 166 -19.21 17.59 -2.92
C PHE A 166 -19.15 19.12 -2.97
N TYR A 167 -17.96 19.71 -3.16
CA TYR A 167 -17.73 21.16 -3.04
C TYR A 167 -17.03 21.72 -4.28
N GLY A 168 -16.86 23.05 -4.32
CA GLY A 168 -16.07 23.74 -5.35
C GLY A 168 -16.70 23.71 -6.75
N ARG A 169 -15.94 24.19 -7.73
CA ARG A 169 -16.38 24.32 -9.14
C ARG A 169 -16.55 22.98 -9.85
N ASN A 170 -15.90 21.94 -9.34
CA ASN A 170 -15.90 20.59 -9.90
C ASN A 170 -16.89 19.64 -9.20
N ARG A 171 -17.80 20.17 -8.39
CA ARG A 171 -18.84 19.39 -7.70
C ARG A 171 -19.62 18.51 -8.69
N ASN A 172 -19.82 17.24 -8.34
CA ASN A 172 -20.54 16.27 -9.17
C ASN A 172 -21.59 15.43 -8.41
N ILE A 173 -21.78 15.64 -7.11
CA ILE A 173 -22.86 15.04 -6.33
C ILE A 173 -23.92 16.09 -5.99
N ALA A 174 -25.16 15.87 -6.42
CA ALA A 174 -26.33 16.65 -5.98
C ALA A 174 -26.84 16.11 -4.63
N TYR A 175 -27.43 16.99 -3.82
CA TYR A 175 -28.04 16.62 -2.54
C TYR A 175 -29.34 15.85 -2.73
#